data_AF-U1Y9Z6-F1
#
_entry.id   AF-U1Y9Z6-F1
#
_cell.length_a   1.000
_cell.length_b   1.000
_cell.length_c   1.000
_cell.angle_alpha   90.00
_cell.angle_beta   90.00
_cell.angle_gamma   90.00
#
_symmetry.space_group_name_H-M   'P 1'
#
loop_
_entity.id
_entity.type
_entity.pdbx_description
1 polymer ?
#
loop_
_entity_poly.entity_id
_entity_poly.type
_entity_poly.pdbx_seq_one_letter_code
_entity_poly.pdbx_strand_id
1 'polypeptide(L)' 'MWLGLSKPHYGIHGTNNPASIGKNVSHGCIRMYNRDVNELARLVPIGTPVYIRP' A
#
# COMPACT_ATOMS: atom_id res chain seq x y z
N MET A 1 -2.25 -1.58 -9.06
CA MET A 1 -2.86 -2.44 -8.02
C MET A 1 -3.24 -1.58 -6.82
N TRP A 2 -4.40 -1.85 -6.21
CA TRP A 2 -4.94 -1.16 -5.04
C TRP A 2 -5.47 -2.19 -4.03
N LEU A 3 -5.00 -2.10 -2.78
CA LEU A 3 -5.50 -2.87 -1.64
C LEU A 3 -6.14 -1.89 -0.64
N GLY A 4 -7.47 -1.90 -0.56
CA GLY A 4 -8.21 -0.99 0.32
C GLY A 4 -8.01 -1.34 1.80
N LEU A 5 -7.85 -0.31 2.63
CA LEU A 5 -7.84 -0.45 4.09
C LEU A 5 -9.25 -0.20 4.66
N SER A 6 -9.45 -0.55 5.92
CA SER A 6 -10.71 -0.34 6.65
C SER A 6 -11.07 1.15 6.84
N LYS A 7 -10.11 2.06 6.62
CA LYS A 7 -10.35 3.51 6.61
C LYS A 7 -10.68 3.97 5.18
N PRO A 8 -11.86 4.57 4.92
CA PRO A 8 -12.24 5.05 3.59
C PRO A 8 -11.17 5.97 2.98
N HIS A 9 -10.87 5.76 1.69
CA HIS A 9 -9.85 6.49 0.91
C HIS A 9 -8.39 6.16 1.22
N TYR A 10 -8.10 5.21 2.13
CA TYR A 10 -6.74 4.76 2.42
C TYR A 10 -6.51 3.36 1.85
N GLY A 11 -5.29 3.12 1.38
CA GLY A 11 -4.91 1.87 0.76
C GLY A 11 -3.41 1.66 0.72
N ILE A 12 -3.03 0.41 0.46
CA ILE A 12 -1.69 0.00 0.05
C ILE A 12 -1.72 -0.14 -1.47
N HIS A 13 -0.88 0.61 -2.17
CA HIS A 13 -0.90 0.62 -3.63
C HIS A 13 0.49 0.81 -4.25
N GLY A 14 0.60 0.45 -5.52
CA GLY A 14 1.80 0.69 -6.33
C GLY A 14 1.99 2.17 -6.66
N THR A 15 3.08 2.54 -7.32
CA THR A 15 3.32 3.93 -7.74
C THR A 15 3.93 4.02 -9.13
N ASN A 16 3.60 5.10 -9.85
CA ASN A 16 4.29 5.50 -11.08
C ASN A 16 5.50 6.41 -10.81
N ASN A 17 5.77 6.76 -9.54
CA ASN A 17 6.94 7.51 -9.12
C ASN A 17 7.76 6.67 -8.12
N PRO A 18 8.64 5.76 -8.59
CA PRO A 18 9.44 4.88 -7.73
C PRO A 18 10.35 5.64 -6.75
N ALA A 19 10.79 6.85 -7.11
CA ALA A 19 11.61 7.70 -6.25
C ALA A 19 10.86 8.27 -5.03
N SER A 20 9.53 8.09 -4.97
CA SER A 20 8.70 8.45 -3.82
C SER A 20 8.68 7.39 -2.71
N ILE A 21 9.13 6.16 -3.00
CA ILE A 21 9.19 5.08 -2.00
C ILE A 21 10.21 5.41 -0.92
N GLY A 22 9.88 5.10 0.33
CA GLY A 22 10.71 5.42 1.50
C GLY A 22 10.61 6.87 1.98
N LYS A 23 9.69 7.67 1.43
CA LYS A 23 9.49 9.08 1.78
C LYS A 23 8.05 9.37 2.21
N ASN A 24 7.88 10.34 3.10
CA ASN A 24 6.56 10.83 3.53
C ASN A 24 5.98 11.86 2.53
N VAL A 25 5.63 11.40 1.33
CA VAL A 25 5.18 12.25 0.21
C VAL A 25 3.86 11.76 -0.41
N SER A 26 3.12 10.93 0.34
CA SER A 26 1.76 10.53 -0.03
C SER A 26 0.73 11.40 0.68
N HIS A 27 -0.52 11.36 0.21
CA HIS A 27 -1.66 11.95 0.92
C HIS A 27 -2.21 10.99 1.99
N GLY A 28 -1.34 10.18 2.62
CA GLY A 28 -1.68 9.22 3.68
C GLY A 28 -1.78 7.75 3.24
N CYS A 29 -1.82 7.44 1.94
CA CYS A 29 -1.73 6.05 1.47
C CYS A 29 -0.31 5.50 1.60
N ILE A 30 -0.19 4.17 1.69
CA ILE A 30 1.09 3.46 1.72
C ILE A 30 1.46 3.08 0.29
N ARG A 31 2.60 3.62 -0.19
CA ARG A 31 3.14 3.31 -1.52
C ARG A 31 4.15 2.19 -1.42
N MET A 32 4.08 1.26 -2.37
CA MET A 32 5.07 0.19 -2.57
C MET A 32 5.57 0.22 -4.02
N TYR A 33 6.69 -0.45 -4.29
CA TYR A 33 7.04 -0.76 -5.68
C TYR A 33 5.96 -1.64 -6.30
N ASN A 34 5.74 -1.48 -7.62
CA ASN A 34 4.66 -2.20 -8.30
C ASN A 34 4.81 -3.74 -8.21
N ARG A 35 6.05 -4.25 -8.25
CA ARG A 35 6.32 -5.68 -8.10
C ARG A 35 5.93 -6.18 -6.69
N ASP A 36 6.26 -5.41 -5.66
CA ASP A 36 6.07 -5.78 -4.25
C ASP A 36 4.58 -5.78 -3.88
N VAL A 37 3.79 -4.78 -4.32
CA VAL A 37 2.33 -4.76 -4.05
C VAL A 37 1.61 -5.89 -4.80
N ASN A 38 2.07 -6.26 -5.99
CA ASN A 38 1.49 -7.37 -6.75
C ASN A 38 1.83 -8.72 -6.10
N GLU A 39 3.02 -8.87 -5.54
CA GLU A 39 3.39 -10.03 -4.73
C GLU A 39 2.54 -10.10 -3.46
N LEU A 40 2.45 -9.01 -2.70
CA LEU A 40 1.63 -8.93 -1.49
C LEU A 40 0.17 -9.32 -1.77
N ALA A 41 -0.43 -8.79 -2.86
CA ALA A 41 -1.80 -9.09 -3.24
C ALA A 41 -2.05 -10.58 -3.55
N ARG A 42 -1.01 -11.35 -3.88
CA ARG A 42 -1.11 -12.81 -4.09
C ARG A 42 -0.96 -13.62 -2.80
N LEU A 43 -0.35 -13.03 -1.77
CA LEU A 43 -0.04 -13.71 -0.51
C LEU A 43 -1.15 -13.54 0.54
N VAL A 44 -1.84 -12.39 0.55
CA VAL A 44 -2.79 -12.06 1.64
C VAL A 44 -4.23 -12.07 1.15
N PRO A 45 -5.16 -12.75 1.86
CA PRO A 45 -6.57 -12.69 1.55
C PRO A 45 -7.21 -11.36 2.02
N ILE A 46 -8.41 -11.07 1.50
CA ILE A 46 -9.27 -10.00 2.02
C ILE A 46 -9.56 -10.25 3.51
N GLY A 47 -9.50 -9.18 4.31
CA GLY A 47 -9.70 -9.26 5.76
C GLY A 47 -8.41 -9.43 6.57
N THR A 48 -7.25 -9.57 5.91
CA THR A 48 -5.95 -9.60 6.59
C THR A 48 -5.76 -8.33 7.44
N PRO A 49 -5.50 -8.45 8.76
CA PRO A 49 -5.28 -7.29 9.62
C PRO A 49 -4.03 -6.50 9.21
N VAL A 50 -4.16 -5.17 9.19
CA VAL A 50 -3.04 -4.25 8.93
C VAL A 50 -2.86 -3.36 10.15
N TYR A 51 -1.68 -3.43 10.77
CA TYR A 51 -1.32 -2.59 11.92
C TYR A 51 -0.28 -1.55 11.47
N ILE A 52 -0.63 -0.26 11.59
CA ILE A 52 0.25 0.87 11.26
C ILE A 52 0.69 1.51 12.58
N ARG A 53 2.00 1.70 12.76
CA ARG A 53 2.61 2.30 13.96
C ARG A 53 3.46 3.52 13.56
N PRO A 54 3.67 4.49 14.46
CA PRO A 54 4.61 5.60 14.26
C PRO A 54 6.04 5.13 13.99
#